data_AF-A0A5E4DAV2-F1
#
_entry.id   AF-A0A5E4DAV2-F1
#
_cell.length_a   1.000
_cell.length_b   1.000
_cell.length_c   1.000
_cell.angle_alpha   90.00
_cell.angle_beta   90.00
_cell.angle_gamma   90.00
#
_symmetry.space_group_name_H-M   'P 1'
#
loop_
_entity.id
_entity.type
_entity.pdbx_description
1 polymer ?
#
loop_
_entity_poly.entity_id
_entity_poly.type
_entity_poly.pdbx_seq_one_letter_code
_entity_poly.pdbx_strand_id
1 'polypeptide(L)'
;MIHFGRELQAMSEQLRRECGKNTANKKMLKDAFSLLAYSDPWNSPVGNQLDPIQREPVCSALNSAILETHNLPKQPPLALAMGQATQCLGLMARSGIGSCAFATVEDYLH
;
A
#
# COMPACT_ATOMS: atom_id res chain seq x y z
N MET A 1 24.52 11.74 -8.73
CA MET A 1 23.49 11.41 -9.72
C MET A 1 23.88 10.26 -10.65
N ILE A 2 25.01 10.30 -11.37
CA ILE A 2 25.40 9.24 -12.33
C ILE A 2 25.56 7.85 -11.67
N HIS A 3 26.11 7.77 -10.45
CA HIS A 3 26.23 6.50 -9.71
C HIS A 3 24.86 5.87 -9.44
N PHE A 4 23.93 6.62 -8.89
CA PHE A 4 22.57 6.14 -8.62
C PHE A 4 21.82 5.71 -9.89
N GLY A 5 22.02 6.42 -11.01
CA GLY A 5 21.47 6.00 -12.30
C GLY A 5 22.02 4.65 -12.79
N ARG A 6 23.29 4.32 -12.50
CA ARG A 6 23.88 3.01 -12.81
C ARG A 6 23.33 1.90 -11.91
N GLU A 7 23.15 2.18 -10.63
CA GLU A 7 22.53 1.24 -9.68
C GLU A 7 21.08 0.93 -10.08
N LEU A 8 20.32 1.96 -10.47
CA LEU A 8 18.94 1.81 -10.94
C LEU A 8 18.86 0.97 -12.23
N GLN A 9 19.82 1.15 -13.14
CA GLN A 9 19.93 0.32 -14.34
C GLN A 9 20.25 -1.14 -14.00
N ALA A 10 21.19 -1.40 -13.09
CA ALA A 10 21.52 -2.75 -12.65
C ALA A 10 20.30 -3.44 -12.00
N MET A 11 19.55 -2.72 -11.17
CA MET A 11 18.29 -3.20 -10.59
C MET A 11 17.25 -3.54 -11.68
N SER A 12 17.11 -2.71 -12.72
CA SER A 12 16.21 -3.02 -13.83
C SER A 12 16.59 -4.31 -14.56
N GLU A 13 17.88 -4.56 -14.75
CA GLU A 13 18.35 -5.75 -15.43
C GLU A 13 18.09 -7.00 -14.60
N GLN A 14 18.29 -6.92 -13.28
CA GLN A 14 17.94 -7.97 -12.34
C GLN A 14 16.43 -8.26 -12.38
N LEU A 15 15.58 -7.25 -12.22
CA LEU A 15 14.13 -7.40 -12.26
C LEU A 15 13.62 -8.00 -13.58
N ARG A 16 14.28 -7.70 -14.70
CA ARG A 16 13.94 -8.29 -16.00
C ARG A 16 14.29 -9.78 -16.07
N ARG A 17 15.35 -10.22 -15.38
CA ARG A 17 15.72 -11.64 -15.30
C ARG A 17 14.74 -12.42 -14.40
N GLU A 18 14.33 -11.83 -13.29
CA GLU A 18 13.45 -12.47 -12.30
C GLU A 18 11.98 -12.49 -12.74
N CYS A 19 11.46 -11.37 -13.24
CA CYS A 19 10.04 -11.20 -13.54
C CYS A 19 9.71 -11.17 -15.05
N GLY A 20 10.72 -11.24 -15.92
CA GLY A 20 10.53 -11.11 -17.37
C GLY A 20 10.06 -9.70 -17.78
N LYS A 21 9.24 -9.62 -18.83
CA LYS A 21 8.69 -8.35 -19.33
C LYS A 21 7.53 -7.90 -18.44
N ASN A 22 7.82 -7.00 -17.50
CA ASN A 22 6.82 -6.40 -16.61
C ASN A 22 6.61 -4.91 -16.95
N THR A 23 5.38 -4.54 -17.31
CA THR A 23 5.00 -3.17 -17.71
C THR A 23 5.04 -2.19 -16.53
N ALA A 24 4.69 -2.65 -15.33
CA ALA A 24 4.76 -1.86 -14.11
C ALA A 24 6.21 -1.53 -13.76
N ASN A 25 7.12 -2.53 -13.77
CA ASN A 25 8.55 -2.30 -13.53
C ASN A 25 9.13 -1.32 -14.56
N LYS A 26 8.76 -1.46 -15.84
CA LYS A 26 9.20 -0.54 -16.89
C LYS A 26 8.71 0.89 -16.64
N LYS A 27 7.47 1.08 -16.18
CA LYS A 27 6.93 2.39 -15.83
C LYS A 27 7.66 2.99 -14.62
N MET A 28 7.81 2.23 -13.54
CA MET A 28 8.51 2.70 -12.33
C MET A 28 9.95 3.13 -12.64
N LEU A 29 10.65 2.37 -13.47
CA LEU A 29 12.00 2.71 -13.91
C LEU A 29 12.04 4.02 -14.69
N LYS A 30 11.10 4.22 -15.62
CA LYS A 30 10.98 5.45 -16.40
C LYS A 30 10.69 6.65 -15.49
N ASP A 31 9.79 6.50 -14.53
CA ASP A 31 9.43 7.55 -13.59
C ASP A 31 10.65 7.92 -12.71
N ALA A 32 11.37 6.92 -12.19
CA ALA A 32 12.60 7.13 -11.42
C ALA A 32 13.68 7.88 -12.23
N PHE A 33 13.94 7.48 -13.49
CA PHE A 33 14.86 8.24 -14.35
C PHE A 33 14.35 9.65 -14.68
N SER A 34 13.03 9.84 -14.76
CA SER A 34 12.44 11.16 -14.98
C SER A 34 12.65 12.09 -13.79
N LEU A 35 12.74 11.58 -12.56
CA LEU A 35 13.13 12.38 -11.39
C LEU A 35 14.62 12.75 -11.45
N LEU A 36 15.48 11.80 -11.84
CA LEU A 36 16.93 12.00 -11.90
C LEU A 36 17.38 12.96 -13.02
N ALA A 37 16.57 13.12 -14.06
CA ALA A 37 16.89 13.96 -15.22
C ALA A 37 16.77 15.47 -14.94
N TYR A 38 16.12 15.86 -13.84
CA TYR A 38 15.91 17.26 -13.49
C TYR A 38 16.83 17.67 -12.34
N SER A 39 17.31 18.92 -12.36
CA SER A 39 18.16 19.47 -11.29
C SER A 39 17.39 19.58 -9.97
N ASP A 40 16.10 19.93 -10.05
CA ASP A 40 15.15 19.87 -8.95
C ASP A 40 14.10 18.77 -9.26
N PRO A 41 14.10 17.66 -8.51
CA PRO A 41 13.19 16.53 -8.73
C PRO A 41 11.70 16.88 -8.62
N TRP A 42 11.32 17.92 -7.86
CA TRP A 42 9.92 18.34 -7.72
C TRP A 42 9.36 18.98 -9.00
N ASN A 43 10.23 19.51 -9.85
CA ASN A 43 9.84 20.07 -11.16
C ASN A 43 9.68 19.00 -12.26
N SER A 44 9.96 17.72 -11.94
CA SER A 44 9.73 16.61 -12.86
C SER A 44 8.22 16.42 -13.11
N PRO A 45 7.80 15.92 -14.29
CA PRO A 45 6.41 15.54 -14.55
C PRO A 45 5.84 14.50 -13.55
N VAL A 46 6.70 13.81 -12.82
CA VAL A 46 6.35 12.84 -11.77
C VAL A 46 6.77 13.30 -10.37
N GLY A 47 7.00 14.61 -10.18
CA GLY A 47 7.42 15.18 -8.89
C GLY A 47 6.42 14.93 -7.75
N ASN A 48 5.13 14.76 -8.06
CA ASN A 48 4.09 14.38 -7.10
C ASN A 48 4.34 13.04 -6.39
N GLN A 49 5.20 12.17 -6.93
CA GLN A 49 5.62 10.94 -6.26
C GLN A 49 6.44 11.21 -4.99
N LEU A 50 7.03 12.41 -4.86
CA LEU A 50 7.81 12.83 -3.71
C LEU A 50 6.95 13.49 -2.61
N ASP A 51 5.66 13.69 -2.85
CA ASP A 51 4.76 14.30 -1.88
C ASP A 51 4.68 13.44 -0.61
N PRO A 52 4.71 14.03 0.59
CA PRO A 52 4.64 13.28 1.84
C PRO A 52 3.42 12.35 1.95
N ILE A 53 2.31 12.68 1.29
CA ILE A 53 1.10 11.86 1.24
C ILE A 53 1.33 10.49 0.59
N GLN A 54 2.33 10.37 -0.30
CA GLN A 54 2.69 9.10 -0.95
C GLN A 54 3.42 8.13 0.01
N ARG A 55 3.82 8.57 1.20
CA ARG A 55 4.48 7.71 2.19
C ARG A 55 3.52 6.66 2.76
N GLU A 56 2.26 7.03 3.00
CA GLU A 56 1.29 6.14 3.63
C GLU A 56 1.00 4.89 2.77
N PRO A 57 0.72 5.01 1.45
CA PRO A 57 0.57 3.84 0.58
C PRO A 57 1.82 2.95 0.53
N VAL A 58 3.02 3.55 0.52
CA VAL A 58 4.28 2.80 0.48
C VAL A 58 4.50 2.03 1.77
N CYS A 59 4.29 2.66 2.93
CA CYS A 59 4.36 2.01 4.23
C CYS A 59 3.34 0.88 4.35
N SER A 60 2.09 1.10 3.93
CA SER A 60 1.05 0.06 3.93
C SER A 60 1.41 -1.15 3.06
N ALA A 61 1.91 -0.91 1.84
CA ALA A 61 2.33 -1.97 0.92
C ALA A 61 3.52 -2.76 1.48
N LEU A 62 4.52 -2.07 2.05
CA LEU A 62 5.68 -2.71 2.67
C LEU A 62 5.28 -3.55 3.90
N ASN A 63 4.48 -2.98 4.80
CA ASN A 63 3.99 -3.69 5.99
C ASN A 63 3.20 -4.94 5.61
N SER A 64 2.37 -4.85 4.56
CA SER A 64 1.61 -5.99 4.04
C SER A 64 2.52 -7.08 3.48
N ALA A 65 3.56 -6.70 2.74
CA ALA A 65 4.53 -7.64 2.17
C ALA A 65 5.33 -8.36 3.26
N ILE A 66 5.76 -7.64 4.32
CA ILE A 66 6.45 -8.24 5.47
C ILE A 66 5.56 -9.30 6.14
N LEU A 67 4.30 -8.96 6.41
CA LEU A 67 3.35 -9.92 7.01
C LEU A 67 3.18 -11.15 6.13
N GLU A 68 3.03 -10.96 4.81
CA GLU A 68 2.91 -12.04 3.84
C GLU A 68 4.15 -12.95 3.80
N THR A 69 5.37 -12.39 3.83
CA THR A 69 6.62 -13.17 3.93
C THR A 69 6.67 -14.05 5.18
N HIS A 70 6.09 -13.59 6.29
CA HIS A 70 5.99 -14.35 7.54
C HIS A 70 4.75 -15.26 7.61
N ASN A 71 3.95 -15.37 6.55
CA ASN A 71 2.65 -16.07 6.54
C ASN A 71 1.67 -15.55 7.62
N LEU A 72 1.78 -14.26 7.96
CA LEU A 72 0.88 -13.57 8.87
C LEU A 72 -0.24 -12.86 8.06
N PRO A 73 -1.44 -12.74 8.63
CA PRO A 73 -2.53 -12.05 7.95
C PRO A 73 -2.23 -10.55 7.82
N LYS A 74 -2.58 -9.96 6.65
CA LYS A 74 -2.39 -8.52 6.37
C LYS A 74 -3.20 -7.62 7.30
N GLN A 75 -4.29 -8.15 7.86
CA GLN A 75 -5.10 -7.49 8.86
C GLN A 75 -5.06 -8.29 10.16
N PRO A 76 -4.94 -7.62 11.32
CA PRO A 76 -5.00 -8.32 12.59
C PRO A 76 -6.38 -8.99 12.73
N PRO A 77 -6.45 -10.23 13.25
CA PRO A 77 -7.71 -10.96 13.41
C PRO A 77 -8.77 -10.16 14.17
N LEU A 78 -8.36 -9.33 15.14
CA LEU A 78 -9.26 -8.45 15.88
C LEU A 78 -9.93 -7.41 14.97
N ALA A 79 -9.18 -6.73 14.10
CA ALA A 79 -9.76 -5.76 13.18
C ALA A 79 -10.73 -6.42 12.19
N LEU A 80 -10.43 -7.64 11.75
CA LEU A 80 -11.34 -8.41 10.91
C LEU A 80 -12.63 -8.77 11.67
N ALA A 81 -12.52 -9.29 12.89
CA ALA A 81 -13.67 -9.64 13.73
C ALA A 81 -14.54 -8.42 14.04
N MET A 82 -13.91 -7.27 14.34
CA MET A 82 -14.60 -5.99 14.53
C MET A 82 -15.34 -5.53 13.27
N GLY A 83 -14.70 -5.60 12.11
CA GLY A 83 -15.34 -5.25 10.83
C GLY A 83 -16.54 -6.15 10.55
N GLN A 84 -16.40 -7.45 10.79
CA GLN A 84 -17.50 -8.42 10.64
C GLN A 84 -18.64 -8.16 11.63
N ALA A 85 -18.33 -7.87 12.89
CA ALA A 85 -19.33 -7.52 13.91
C ALA A 85 -20.10 -6.24 13.53
N THR A 86 -19.38 -5.22 13.07
CA THR A 86 -19.97 -3.95 12.61
C THR A 86 -20.91 -4.16 11.43
N GLN A 87 -20.50 -4.97 10.44
CA GLN A 87 -21.34 -5.33 9.30
C GLN A 87 -22.57 -6.14 9.73
N CYS A 88 -22.41 -7.08 10.68
CA CYS A 88 -23.51 -7.86 11.24
C CYS A 88 -24.58 -6.97 11.88
N LEU A 89 -24.18 -5.98 12.70
CA LEU A 89 -25.10 -5.02 13.29
C LEU A 89 -25.85 -4.22 12.21
N GLY A 90 -25.17 -3.79 11.15
CA GLY A 90 -25.80 -3.12 10.01
C GLY A 90 -26.86 -3.99 9.29
N LEU A 91 -26.59 -5.29 9.16
CA LEU A 91 -27.56 -6.25 8.59
C LEU A 91 -28.75 -6.50 9.54
N MET A 92 -28.50 -6.58 10.85
CA MET A 92 -29.54 -6.71 11.86
C MET A 92 -30.49 -5.50 11.85
N ALA A 93 -29.94 -4.28 11.78
CA ALA A 93 -30.72 -3.05 11.69
C ALA A 93 -31.63 -3.05 10.45
N ARG A 94 -31.08 -3.41 9.28
CA ARG A 94 -31.83 -3.52 8.02
C ARG A 94 -32.92 -4.60 8.05
N SER A 95 -32.73 -5.64 8.86
CA SER A 95 -33.70 -6.73 9.05
C SER A 95 -34.73 -6.43 10.14
N GLY A 96 -34.72 -5.22 10.72
CA GLY A 96 -35.67 -4.82 11.76
C GLY A 96 -35.36 -5.36 13.16
N ILE A 97 -34.16 -5.90 13.38
CA ILE A 97 -33.75 -6.43 14.69
C ILE A 97 -33.26 -5.26 15.55
N GLY A 98 -34.18 -4.63 16.30
CA GLY A 98 -33.90 -3.42 17.09
C GLY A 98 -32.85 -3.58 18.20
N SER A 99 -32.56 -4.80 18.66
CA SER A 99 -31.55 -5.05 19.69
C SER A 99 -30.13 -4.64 19.26
N CYS A 100 -29.83 -4.59 17.96
CA CYS A 100 -28.53 -4.14 17.46
C CYS A 100 -28.25 -2.66 17.75
N ALA A 101 -29.27 -1.82 17.98
CA ALA A 101 -29.10 -0.40 18.27
C ALA A 101 -28.45 -0.13 19.64
N PHE A 102 -28.41 -1.14 20.52
CA PHE A 102 -27.80 -1.06 21.84
C PHE A 102 -26.39 -1.67 21.89
N ALA A 103 -25.90 -2.19 20.77
CA ALA A 103 -24.57 -2.78 20.67
C ALA A 103 -23.64 -1.85 19.90
N THR A 104 -22.59 -1.38 20.56
CA THR A 104 -21.51 -0.59 19.96
C THR A 104 -20.24 -1.43 19.99
N VAL A 105 -19.66 -1.73 18.82
CA VAL A 105 -18.48 -2.62 18.75
C VAL A 105 -17.26 -1.93 19.36
N GLU A 106 -17.21 -0.60 19.27
CA GLU A 106 -16.14 0.24 19.80
C GLU A 106 -16.02 0.17 21.33
N ASP A 107 -17.11 -0.10 22.06
CA ASP A 107 -17.10 -0.20 23.53
C ASP A 107 -16.22 -1.35 24.05
N TYR A 108 -15.84 -2.29 23.18
CA TYR A 108 -15.05 -3.48 23.52
C TYR A 108 -13.55 -3.34 23.21
N LEU A 109 -13.08 -2.16 22.79
CA LEU A 109 -11.68 -1.90 22.41
C LEU A 109 -10.80 -1.29 23.51
N HIS A 110 -11.30 -1.20 24.75
CA HIS A 110 -10.62 -0.55 25.87
C HIS A 110 -9.57 -1.41 26.57
#